data_AF-A0A3S5JTV3-F1
#
_entry.id   AF-A0A3S5JTV3-F1
#
_cell.length_a   1.000
_cell.length_b   1.000
_cell.length_c   1.000
_cell.angle_alpha   90.00
_cell.angle_beta   90.00
_cell.angle_gamma   90.00
#
_symmetry.space_group_name_H-M   'P 1'
#
loop_
_entity.id
_entity.type
_entity.pdbx_description
1 polymer ?
#
loop_
_entity_poly.entity_id
_entity_poly.type
_entity_poly.pdbx_seq_one_letter_code
_entity_poly.pdbx_strand_id
1 'polypeptide(L)'
;MNFVGNIRKMSSSLKDEVHYSLPLFNNLEPNHFIELNQFIGSTISISYSGDIHCIVTGKKIRKTYGEGMSYDAFKESPLAVESIIRPELSKIHEGIALRDYDWEMKYHMQPHVVYLSKTAGNKVGVTKDSQIPTRWIDQGAVEALVIARTPYRQAA
;
A
#
# COMPACT_ATOMS: atom_id res chain seq x y z
N MET A 1 11.48 -15.07 -20.24
CA MET A 1 12.24 -13.97 -19.61
C MET A 1 12.38 -14.28 -18.13
N ASN A 2 13.56 -14.06 -17.54
CA ASN A 2 13.80 -14.33 -16.12
C ASN A 2 14.16 -13.01 -15.43
N PHE A 3 13.43 -12.67 -14.37
CA PHE A 3 13.67 -11.48 -13.56
C PHE A 3 13.93 -11.87 -12.10
N VAL A 4 14.80 -11.13 -11.43
CA VAL A 4 15.11 -11.35 -10.00
C VAL A 4 15.12 -9.99 -9.30
N GLY A 5 14.49 -9.92 -8.14
CA GLY A 5 14.50 -8.75 -7.28
C GLY A 5 13.51 -8.86 -6.14
N ASN A 6 13.62 -7.92 -5.20
CA ASN A 6 12.66 -7.78 -4.11
C ASN A 6 11.35 -7.21 -4.67
N ILE A 7 10.25 -7.93 -4.47
CA ILE A 7 8.92 -7.46 -4.86
C ILE A 7 8.53 -6.25 -3.99
N ARG A 8 7.89 -5.25 -4.61
CA ARG A 8 7.21 -4.14 -3.94
C ARG A 8 5.74 -4.12 -4.35
N LYS A 9 4.93 -3.30 -3.66
CA LYS A 9 3.50 -3.14 -3.98
C LYS A 9 3.35 -2.85 -5.48
N MET A 10 2.52 -3.66 -6.13
CA MET A 10 2.17 -3.47 -7.53
C MET A 10 1.56 -2.09 -7.75
N SER A 11 1.94 -1.44 -8.84
CA SER A 11 1.36 -0.18 -9.28
C SER A 11 0.21 -0.45 -10.24
N SER A 12 -0.88 0.30 -10.12
CA SER A 12 -2.04 0.23 -11.01
C SER A 12 -2.38 1.62 -11.56
N SER A 13 -2.68 1.69 -12.85
CA SER A 13 -3.11 2.92 -13.54
C SER A 13 -4.29 2.62 -14.46
N LEU A 14 -5.31 3.48 -14.43
CA LEU A 14 -6.49 3.33 -15.27
C LEU A 14 -6.31 4.10 -16.59
N LYS A 15 -6.39 3.39 -17.71
CA LYS A 15 -6.53 3.95 -19.06
C LYS A 15 -7.86 3.44 -19.65
N ASP A 16 -7.87 2.96 -20.89
CA ASP A 16 -9.01 2.21 -21.45
C ASP A 16 -9.25 0.91 -20.68
N GLU A 17 -8.16 0.28 -20.21
CA GLU A 17 -8.16 -0.82 -19.26
C GLU A 17 -7.19 -0.52 -18.10
N VAL A 18 -7.23 -1.33 -17.05
CA VAL A 18 -6.27 -1.20 -15.94
C VAL A 18 -4.92 -1.78 -16.35
N HIS A 19 -3.87 -0.95 -16.30
CA HIS A 19 -2.49 -1.37 -16.47
C HIS A 19 -1.82 -1.64 -15.13
N TYR A 20 -1.21 -2.82 -15.00
CA TYR A 20 -0.49 -3.27 -13.82
C TYR A 20 1.01 -3.36 -14.09
N SER A 21 1.80 -2.77 -13.19
CA SER A 21 3.26 -2.81 -13.24
C SER A 21 3.80 -3.40 -11.94
N LEU A 22 4.62 -4.45 -12.05
CA LEU A 22 5.29 -5.11 -10.92
C LEU A 22 6.70 -4.53 -10.74
N PRO A 23 6.92 -3.64 -9.75
CA PRO A 23 8.25 -3.17 -9.41
C PRO A 23 9.07 -4.26 -8.72
N LEU A 24 10.27 -4.49 -9.24
CA LEU A 24 11.33 -5.29 -8.64
C LEU A 24 12.49 -4.39 -8.24
N PHE A 25 12.92 -4.53 -6.99
CA PHE A 25 13.97 -3.72 -6.40
C PHE A 25 15.25 -4.54 -6.22
N ASN A 26 16.40 -3.91 -6.40
CA ASN A 26 17.66 -4.41 -5.89
C ASN A 26 17.87 -3.83 -4.49
N ASN A 27 17.56 -4.64 -3.48
CA ASN A 27 17.49 -4.19 -2.10
C ASN A 27 16.46 -3.06 -1.89
N LEU A 28 16.91 -1.81 -1.73
CA LEU A 28 16.09 -0.61 -1.57
C LEU A 28 15.97 0.22 -2.85
N GLU A 29 16.78 -0.07 -3.86
CA GLU A 29 16.80 0.69 -5.11
C GLU A 29 15.87 0.05 -6.15
N PRO A 30 15.05 0.84 -6.87
CA PRO A 30 14.30 0.34 -8.02
C PRO A 30 15.24 -0.30 -9.05
N ASN A 31 14.82 -1.41 -9.65
CA ASN A 31 15.62 -2.11 -10.66
C ASN A 31 14.82 -2.34 -11.95
N HIS A 32 13.73 -3.12 -11.87
CA HIS A 32 12.88 -3.41 -13.02
C HIS A 32 11.42 -3.05 -12.74
N PHE A 33 10.68 -2.70 -13.79
CA PHE A 33 9.24 -2.52 -13.78
C PHE A 33 8.66 -3.42 -14.85
N ILE A 34 7.98 -4.49 -14.42
CA ILE A 34 7.42 -5.50 -15.34
C ILE A 34 5.98 -5.12 -15.62
N GLU A 35 5.67 -4.73 -16.86
CA GLU A 35 4.29 -4.57 -17.32
C GLU A 35 3.61 -5.95 -17.35
N LEU A 36 2.62 -6.15 -16.49
CA LEU A 36 2.02 -7.47 -16.27
C LEU A 36 0.94 -7.81 -17.31
N ASN A 37 0.27 -6.80 -17.87
CA ASN A 37 -0.84 -7.01 -18.80
C ASN A 37 -0.44 -7.84 -20.03
N GLN A 38 0.79 -7.71 -20.53
CA GLN A 38 1.29 -8.48 -21.67
C GLN A 38 1.39 -9.99 -21.41
N PHE A 39 1.36 -10.41 -20.14
CA PHE A 39 1.45 -11.81 -19.73
C PHE A 39 0.09 -12.43 -19.42
N ILE A 40 -1.03 -11.71 -19.63
CA ILE A 40 -2.37 -12.28 -19.47
C ILE A 40 -2.52 -13.48 -20.43
N GLY A 41 -3.00 -14.61 -19.89
CA GLY A 41 -3.12 -15.87 -20.63
C GLY A 41 -1.81 -16.67 -20.75
N SER A 42 -0.68 -16.15 -20.24
CA SER A 42 0.60 -16.86 -20.22
C SER A 42 0.81 -17.62 -18.90
N THR A 43 1.61 -18.68 -18.94
CA THR A 43 2.06 -19.39 -17.72
C THR A 43 3.26 -18.66 -17.12
N ILE A 44 3.13 -18.21 -15.87
CA ILE A 44 4.19 -17.53 -15.10
C ILE A 44 4.67 -18.48 -13.99
N SER A 45 5.98 -18.55 -13.79
CA SER A 45 6.59 -19.25 -12.65
C SER A 45 7.23 -18.24 -11.71
N ILE A 46 6.97 -18.38 -10.41
CA ILE A 46 7.54 -17.55 -9.35
C ILE A 46 8.24 -18.46 -8.35
N SER A 47 9.52 -18.20 -8.11
CA SER A 47 10.33 -18.94 -7.15
C SER A 47 10.90 -18.00 -6.09
N TYR A 48 10.76 -18.37 -4.82
CA TYR A 48 11.37 -17.65 -3.71
C TYR A 48 12.87 -18.01 -3.60
N SER A 49 13.75 -17.01 -3.64
CA SER A 49 15.21 -17.22 -3.60
C SER A 49 15.76 -17.61 -2.23
N GLY A 50 14.95 -17.50 -1.16
CA GLY A 50 15.41 -17.67 0.22
C GLY A 50 15.80 -16.36 0.92
N ASP A 51 15.79 -15.24 0.20
CA ASP A 51 16.18 -13.94 0.72
C ASP A 51 14.98 -13.03 1.01
N ILE A 52 14.98 -12.46 2.22
CA ILE A 52 14.07 -11.39 2.60
C ILE A 52 14.93 -10.19 2.99
N HIS A 53 14.61 -9.03 2.43
CA HIS A 53 15.25 -7.77 2.80
C HIS A 53 14.20 -6.84 3.42
N CYS A 54 14.53 -6.25 4.56
CA CYS A 54 13.69 -5.26 5.22
C CYS A 54 13.39 -4.10 4.26
N ILE A 55 12.11 -3.75 4.10
CA ILE A 55 11.70 -2.69 3.17
C ILE A 55 12.18 -1.28 3.56
N VAL A 56 12.55 -1.08 4.83
CA VAL A 56 13.03 0.21 5.37
C VAL A 56 14.55 0.28 5.39
N THR A 57 15.21 -0.78 5.87
CA THR A 57 16.67 -0.75 6.14
C THR A 57 17.50 -1.54 5.13
N GLY A 58 16.86 -2.35 4.29
CA GLY A 58 17.52 -3.23 3.33
C GLY A 58 18.31 -4.39 3.95
N LYS A 59 18.31 -4.54 5.28
CA LYS A 59 18.99 -5.64 5.96
C LYS A 59 18.32 -6.96 5.59
N LYS A 60 19.14 -7.99 5.33
CA LYS A 60 18.68 -9.36 5.16
C LYS A 60 18.10 -9.88 6.48
N ILE A 61 16.90 -10.45 6.44
CA ILE A 61 16.16 -10.95 7.60
C ILE A 61 15.63 -12.37 7.34
N ARG A 62 15.35 -13.11 8.40
CA ARG A 62 14.81 -14.49 8.32
C ARG A 62 13.29 -14.54 8.30
N LYS A 63 12.62 -13.48 8.77
CA LYS A 63 11.16 -13.33 8.80
C LYS A 63 10.81 -11.86 8.74
N THR A 64 9.59 -11.57 8.29
CA THR A 64 9.04 -10.22 8.20
C THR A 64 8.15 -9.89 9.40
N TYR A 65 8.04 -8.59 9.68
CA TYR A 65 7.07 -7.99 10.57
C TYR A 65 6.37 -6.85 9.82
N GLY A 66 5.08 -6.63 10.10
CA GLY A 66 4.27 -5.66 9.35
C GLY A 66 4.41 -5.84 7.83
N GLU A 67 4.52 -4.73 7.10
CA GLU A 67 4.65 -4.65 5.64
C GLU A 67 6.07 -5.03 5.11
N GLY A 68 6.67 -6.12 5.61
CA GLY A 68 7.98 -6.58 5.12
C GLY A 68 9.19 -5.99 5.85
N MET A 69 9.02 -5.53 7.09
CA MET A 69 10.07 -4.90 7.90
C MET A 69 10.83 -5.92 8.76
N SER A 70 12.03 -5.54 9.20
CA SER A 70 12.70 -6.17 10.34
C SER A 70 11.99 -5.80 11.64
N TYR A 71 12.24 -6.54 12.73
CA TYR A 71 11.64 -6.24 14.03
C TYR A 71 11.94 -4.80 14.50
N ASP A 72 13.20 -4.38 14.44
CA ASP A 72 13.61 -3.04 14.86
C ASP A 72 12.91 -1.95 14.03
N ALA A 73 12.80 -2.15 12.71
CA ALA A 73 12.11 -1.22 11.84
C ALA A 73 10.61 -1.19 12.10
N PHE A 74 9.99 -2.35 12.37
CA PHE A 74 8.56 -2.42 12.72
C PHE A 74 8.25 -1.68 14.02
N LYS A 75 9.14 -1.73 15.00
CA LYS A 75 8.95 -1.07 16.30
C LYS A 75 8.98 0.45 16.18
N GLU A 76 9.91 0.99 15.39
CA GLU A 76 10.18 2.43 15.36
C GLU A 76 9.57 3.15 14.14
N SER A 77 9.39 2.47 13.00
CA SER A 77 8.97 3.14 11.76
C SER A 77 7.54 3.69 11.87
N PRO A 78 7.28 4.92 11.39
CA PRO A 78 5.92 5.42 11.29
C PRO A 78 5.07 4.63 10.29
N LEU A 79 5.69 3.88 9.35
CA LEU A 79 4.99 2.95 8.46
C LEU A 79 4.32 1.77 9.20
N ALA A 80 4.65 1.56 10.47
CA ALA A 80 4.10 0.52 11.32
C ALA A 80 3.41 1.09 12.58
N VAL A 81 3.07 2.39 12.57
CA VAL A 81 2.30 3.00 13.66
C VAL A 81 0.93 2.34 13.80
N GLU A 82 0.47 2.12 15.03
CA GLU A 82 -0.78 1.38 15.30
C GLU A 82 -1.99 2.00 14.60
N SER A 83 -2.01 3.33 14.49
CA SER A 83 -3.07 4.10 13.83
C SER A 83 -3.20 3.85 12.32
N ILE A 84 -2.24 3.14 11.70
CA ILE A 84 -2.38 2.65 10.32
C ILE A 84 -3.44 1.54 10.23
N ILE A 85 -3.52 0.66 11.23
CA ILE A 85 -4.51 -0.44 11.28
C ILE A 85 -5.77 0.02 11.99
N ARG A 86 -5.60 0.91 12.98
CA ARG A 86 -6.65 1.41 13.87
C ARG A 86 -6.77 2.92 13.77
N PRO A 87 -7.37 3.46 12.68
CA PRO A 87 -7.46 4.88 12.43
C PRO A 87 -7.97 5.68 13.63
N GLU A 88 -8.86 5.10 14.43
CA GLU A 88 -9.46 5.71 15.62
C GLU A 88 -8.44 6.17 16.67
N LEU A 89 -7.24 5.57 16.69
CA LEU A 89 -6.16 5.90 17.63
C LEU A 89 -5.33 7.13 17.22
N SER A 90 -5.46 7.62 15.98
CA SER A 90 -4.66 8.75 15.53
C SER A 90 -5.09 10.04 16.24
N LYS A 91 -4.12 10.77 16.80
CA LYS A 91 -4.31 12.08 17.44
C LYS A 91 -3.67 13.24 16.69
N ILE A 92 -3.23 13.01 15.45
CA ILE A 92 -2.48 14.02 14.71
C ILE A 92 -3.30 15.28 14.41
N HIS A 93 -4.63 15.15 14.32
CA HIS A 93 -5.56 16.26 14.15
C HIS A 93 -5.57 17.21 15.38
N GLU A 94 -5.11 16.73 16.54
CA GLU A 94 -4.88 17.51 17.76
C GLU A 94 -3.43 18.06 17.84
N GLY A 95 -2.60 17.81 16.83
CA GLY A 95 -1.16 18.13 16.83
C GLY A 95 -0.30 17.13 17.60
N ILE A 96 -0.80 15.93 17.90
CA ILE A 96 -0.08 14.91 18.69
C ILE A 96 0.26 13.70 17.80
N ALA A 97 1.55 13.45 17.62
CA ALA A 97 2.06 12.29 16.87
C ALA A 97 2.28 11.07 17.78
N LEU A 98 2.10 9.87 17.24
CA LEU A 98 2.37 8.61 17.94
C LEU A 98 3.81 8.12 17.74
N ARG A 99 4.40 8.38 16.56
CA ARG A 99 5.79 8.00 16.24
C ARG A 99 6.56 9.10 15.53
N ASP A 100 5.96 9.73 14.51
CA ASP A 100 6.65 10.72 13.67
C ASP A 100 5.65 11.80 13.24
N TYR A 101 5.90 13.03 13.68
CA TYR A 101 5.00 14.14 13.46
C TYR A 101 4.85 14.50 11.98
N ASP A 102 5.97 14.68 11.26
CA ASP A 102 5.94 15.11 9.87
C ASP A 102 5.33 14.04 8.97
N TRP A 103 5.62 12.77 9.24
CA TRP A 103 5.02 11.64 8.54
C TRP A 103 3.51 11.56 8.83
N GLU A 104 3.10 11.54 10.09
CA GLU A 104 1.67 11.41 10.42
C GLU A 104 0.87 12.63 9.92
N MET A 105 1.44 13.83 9.99
CA MET A 105 0.81 15.03 9.45
C MET A 105 0.62 14.89 7.93
N LYS A 106 1.64 14.43 7.21
CA LYS A 106 1.57 14.22 5.76
C LYS A 106 0.60 13.11 5.35
N TYR A 107 0.49 12.03 6.13
CA TYR A 107 -0.24 10.82 5.72
C TYR A 107 -1.63 10.68 6.36
N HIS A 108 -1.84 11.12 7.58
CA HIS A 108 -3.12 11.01 8.30
C HIS A 108 -3.94 12.30 8.26
N MET A 109 -3.29 13.47 8.33
CA MET A 109 -3.96 14.77 8.31
C MET A 109 -4.18 15.30 6.89
N GLN A 110 -4.95 14.55 6.10
CA GLN A 110 -5.35 14.92 4.75
C GLN A 110 -6.75 14.41 4.43
N PRO A 111 -7.45 14.98 3.42
CA PRO A 111 -8.79 14.54 3.07
C PRO A 111 -8.89 13.03 2.75
N HIS A 112 -9.86 12.38 3.38
CA HIS A 112 -10.21 10.99 3.13
C HIS A 112 -11.64 10.87 2.62
N VAL A 113 -11.89 9.77 1.93
CA VAL A 113 -13.15 9.44 1.29
C VAL A 113 -13.64 8.12 1.86
N VAL A 114 -14.85 8.14 2.38
CA VAL A 114 -15.61 6.93 2.72
C VAL A 114 -16.48 6.59 1.51
N TYR A 115 -16.42 5.34 1.06
CA TYR A 115 -17.12 4.90 -0.13
C TYR A 115 -17.73 3.51 0.07
N LEU A 116 -18.80 3.25 -0.67
CA LEU A 116 -19.28 1.89 -0.93
C LEU A 116 -18.58 1.37 -2.19
N SER A 117 -18.06 0.14 -2.16
CA SER A 117 -17.56 -0.56 -3.33
C SER A 117 -18.29 -1.87 -3.55
N LYS A 118 -18.57 -2.16 -4.82
CA LYS A 118 -19.11 -3.42 -5.29
C LYS A 118 -17.95 -4.27 -5.81
N THR A 119 -17.61 -5.29 -5.03
CA THR A 119 -16.60 -6.31 -5.36
C THR A 119 -17.33 -7.65 -5.55
N ALA A 120 -16.92 -8.72 -4.88
CA ALA A 120 -17.75 -9.92 -4.72
C ALA A 120 -19.02 -9.65 -3.87
N GLY A 121 -18.98 -8.60 -3.05
CA GLY A 121 -20.12 -8.06 -2.30
C GLY A 121 -19.96 -6.57 -2.07
N ASN A 122 -20.93 -5.97 -1.36
CA ASN A 122 -20.87 -4.57 -0.97
C ASN A 122 -19.94 -4.40 0.23
N LYS A 123 -19.02 -3.45 0.14
CA LYS A 123 -18.05 -3.12 1.18
C LYS A 123 -18.03 -1.62 1.43
N VAL A 124 -17.87 -1.23 2.69
CA VAL A 124 -17.47 0.15 3.03
C VAL A 124 -15.94 0.21 3.08
N GLY A 125 -15.37 1.18 2.36
CA GLY A 125 -13.94 1.42 2.31
C GLY A 125 -13.60 2.87 2.66
N VAL A 126 -12.37 3.05 3.13
CA VAL A 126 -11.78 4.36 3.38
C VAL A 126 -10.50 4.48 2.55
N THR A 127 -10.31 5.62 1.89
CA THR A 127 -9.08 5.91 1.17
C THR A 127 -8.79 7.41 1.12
N LYS A 128 -7.56 7.77 0.78
CA LYS A 128 -7.21 9.17 0.49
C LYS A 128 -7.86 9.58 -0.83
N ASP A 129 -8.28 10.83 -0.94
CA ASP A 129 -8.89 11.34 -2.19
C ASP A 129 -7.98 11.11 -3.41
N SER A 130 -6.67 11.33 -3.24
CA SER A 130 -5.62 11.10 -4.26
C SER A 130 -5.38 9.63 -4.66
N GLN A 131 -6.02 8.66 -3.99
CA GLN A 131 -5.92 7.24 -4.31
C GLN A 131 -7.14 6.72 -5.07
N ILE A 132 -8.10 7.57 -5.40
CA ILE A 132 -9.22 7.21 -6.27
C ILE A 132 -8.78 7.42 -7.73
N PRO A 133 -8.98 6.45 -8.64
CA PRO A 133 -9.63 5.14 -8.46
C PRO A 133 -8.68 3.98 -8.13
N THR A 134 -7.37 4.21 -8.02
CA THR A 134 -6.34 3.17 -7.74
C THR A 134 -6.73 2.24 -6.58
N ARG A 135 -7.27 2.76 -5.47
CA ARG A 135 -7.68 1.93 -4.33
C ARG A 135 -8.85 0.99 -4.66
N TRP A 136 -9.77 1.44 -5.50
CA TRP A 136 -10.92 0.64 -5.94
C TRP A 136 -10.46 -0.49 -6.85
N ILE A 137 -9.53 -0.19 -7.75
CA ILE A 137 -8.84 -1.16 -8.61
C ILE A 137 -8.10 -2.21 -7.76
N ASP A 138 -7.30 -1.77 -6.79
CA ASP A 138 -6.56 -2.66 -5.87
C ASP A 138 -7.50 -3.59 -5.06
N GLN A 139 -8.78 -3.23 -4.92
CA GLN A 139 -9.80 -4.05 -4.24
C GLN A 139 -10.62 -4.94 -5.18
N GLY A 140 -10.41 -4.83 -6.50
CA GLY A 140 -11.25 -5.50 -7.49
C GLY A 140 -12.68 -4.97 -7.53
N ALA A 141 -12.88 -3.69 -7.23
CA ALA A 141 -14.20 -3.06 -7.30
C ALA A 141 -14.59 -2.76 -8.75
N VAL A 142 -15.78 -3.17 -9.15
CA VAL A 142 -16.34 -2.85 -10.47
C VAL A 142 -17.09 -1.52 -10.46
N GLU A 143 -17.63 -1.13 -9.30
CA GLU A 143 -18.36 0.11 -9.09
C GLU A 143 -18.04 0.64 -7.69
N ALA A 144 -18.03 1.96 -7.53
CA ALA A 144 -17.90 2.60 -6.23
C ALA A 144 -18.73 3.87 -6.14
N LEU A 145 -19.27 4.14 -4.96
CA LEU A 145 -20.05 5.33 -4.63
C LEU A 145 -19.44 6.01 -3.42
N VAL A 146 -19.02 7.26 -3.58
CA VAL A 146 -18.58 8.10 -2.44
C VAL A 146 -19.78 8.44 -1.58
N ILE A 147 -19.70 8.15 -0.28
CA ILE A 147 -20.78 8.41 0.69
C ILE A 147 -20.41 9.50 1.70
N ALA A 148 -19.12 9.75 1.94
CA ALA A 148 -18.65 10.86 2.76
C ALA A 148 -17.24 11.30 2.36
N ARG A 149 -16.92 12.57 2.64
CA ARG A 149 -15.56 13.11 2.61
C ARG A 149 -15.25 13.69 3.98
N THR A 150 -14.08 13.36 4.51
CA THR A 150 -13.67 13.75 5.86
C THR A 150 -12.31 14.44 5.80
N PRO A 151 -12.04 15.41 6.70
CA PRO A 151 -10.82 16.23 6.62
C PRO A 151 -9.54 15.46 6.96
N TYR A 152 -9.65 14.33 7.67
CA TYR A 152 -8.53 13.50 8.09
C TYR A 152 -8.95 12.05 8.31
N ARG A 153 -7.96 11.16 8.34
CA ARG A 153 -8.17 9.70 8.31
C ARG A 153 -9.04 9.17 9.45
N GLN A 154 -8.84 9.67 10.67
CA GLN A 154 -9.54 9.20 11.88
C GLN A 154 -11.02 9.59 11.88
N ALA A 155 -11.41 10.64 11.16
CA ALA A 155 -12.81 11.05 11.01
C ALA A 155 -13.58 10.24 9.95
N ALA A 156 -12.88 9.45 9.13
CA ALA A 156 -13.45 8.59 8.08
C ALA A 156 -13.91 7.24 8.65
#